data_AF-A0A1J1JBZ8-F1
#
_entry.id   AF-A0A1J1JBZ8-F1
#
_cell.length_a   1.000
_cell.length_b   1.000
_cell.length_c   1.000
_cell.angle_alpha   90.00
_cell.angle_beta   90.00
_cell.angle_gamma   90.00
#
_symmetry.space_group_name_H-M   'P 1'
#
loop_
_entity.id
_entity.type
_entity.pdbx_description
1 polymer ?
#
loop_
_entity_poly.entity_id
_entity_poly.type
_entity_poly.pdbx_seq_one_letter_code
_entity_poly.pdbx_strand_id
1 'polypeptide(L)' 'MNTVDIITDFIIGEDQIGLTEGLNQNNILLTSTVINGTPGTLISVINSNQFLGFVANLSPGGLINQFIAINLNN' A
#
# COMPACT_ATOMS: atom_id res chain seq x y z
N MET A 1 9.23 15.06 -8.19
CA MET A 1 7.91 14.40 -8.17
C MET A 1 8.11 13.10 -7.42
N ASN A 2 7.38 12.86 -6.33
CA ASN A 2 7.39 11.55 -5.69
C ASN A 2 6.57 10.63 -6.60
N THR A 3 7.25 9.84 -7.43
CA THR A 3 6.63 8.75 -8.17
C THR A 3 6.26 7.68 -7.16
N VAL A 4 4.96 7.41 -7.06
CA VAL A 4 4.42 6.33 -6.23
C VAL A 4 4.27 5.11 -7.12
N ASP A 5 4.69 3.95 -6.64
CA ASP A 5 4.51 2.70 -7.36
C ASP A 5 3.01 2.35 -7.47
N ILE A 6 2.58 1.92 -8.65
CA ILE A 6 1.18 1.60 -8.93
C ILE A 6 1.03 0.11 -9.20
N ILE A 7 0.19 -0.55 -8.40
CA ILE A 7 -0.22 -1.95 -8.58
C ILE A 7 -1.61 -1.94 -9.21
N THR A 8 -1.76 -2.56 -10.38
CA THR A 8 -3.00 -2.46 -11.18
C THR A 8 -3.92 -3.67 -11.12
N ASP A 9 -3.40 -4.81 -10.70
CA ASP A 9 -4.01 -6.14 -10.83
C ASP A 9 -3.97 -6.94 -9.52
N PHE A 10 -3.89 -6.26 -8.37
CA PHE A 10 -3.86 -6.90 -7.05
C PHE A 10 -5.13 -7.73 -6.80
N ILE A 11 -4.94 -9.01 -6.44
CA ILE A 11 -6.01 -9.96 -6.15
C ILE A 11 -6.06 -10.24 -4.64
N ILE A 12 -7.18 -9.86 -4.01
CA ILE A 12 -7.39 -10.06 -2.56
C ILE A 12 -7.39 -11.56 -2.24
N GLY A 13 -6.58 -11.96 -1.24
CA GLY A 13 -6.50 -13.34 -0.78
C GLY A 13 -5.54 -14.22 -1.58
N GLU A 14 -4.99 -13.71 -2.69
CA GLU A 14 -3.92 -14.34 -3.46
C GLU A 14 -2.61 -13.57 -3.28
N ASP A 15 -2.67 -12.25 -3.45
CA ASP A 15 -1.50 -11.37 -3.36
C ASP A 15 -1.27 -10.85 -1.93
N GLN A 16 -0.01 -10.53 -1.63
CA GLN A 16 0.39 -9.82 -0.42
C GLN A 16 1.39 -8.73 -0.75
N ILE A 17 1.32 -7.61 -0.01
CA ILE A 17 2.27 -6.51 -0.10
C ILE A 17 3.29 -6.66 1.04
N GLY A 18 4.55 -6.83 0.66
CA GLY A 18 5.67 -6.85 1.59
C GLY A 18 6.01 -5.44 2.08
N LEU A 19 6.07 -5.27 3.41
CA LEU A 19 6.56 -4.06 4.07
C LEU A 19 7.96 -4.34 4.61
N THR A 20 8.93 -3.51 4.23
CA THR A 20 10.33 -3.61 4.68
C THR A 20 10.65 -2.55 5.73
N GLU A 21 11.91 -2.49 6.18
CA GLU A 21 12.40 -1.46 7.11
C GLU A 21 11.69 -1.43 8.47
N GLY A 22 11.19 -2.60 8.92
CA GLY A 22 10.49 -2.74 10.20
C GLY A 22 9.06 -2.20 10.19
N LEU A 23 8.54 -1.78 9.02
CA LEU A 23 7.14 -1.39 8.87
C LEU A 23 6.22 -2.61 8.96
N ASN A 24 5.06 -2.40 9.58
CA ASN A 24 3.93 -3.33 9.57
C ASN A 24 2.62 -2.56 9.33
N GLN A 25 1.50 -3.29 9.29
CA GLN A 25 0.19 -2.70 8.98
C GLN A 25 -0.22 -1.57 9.94
N ASN A 26 0.25 -1.57 11.19
CA ASN A 26 -0.05 -0.49 12.15
C ASN A 26 0.77 0.78 11.90
N ASN A 27 1.77 0.73 11.02
CA ASN A 27 2.60 1.88 10.65
C ASN A 27 2.10 2.58 9.38
N ILE A 28 1.08 2.06 8.71
CA ILE A 28 0.59 2.59 7.43
C ILE A 28 -0.83 3.13 7.54
N LEU A 29 -1.13 4.10 6.68
CA LEU A 29 -2.45 4.66 6.46
C LEU A 29 -2.92 4.29 5.05
N LEU A 30 -4.16 3.83 4.95
CA LEU A 30 -4.83 3.50 3.71
C LEU A 30 -5.87 4.57 3.40
N THR A 31 -5.67 5.30 2.31
CA THR A 31 -6.54 6.42 1.92
C THR A 31 -7.14 6.16 0.55
N SER A 32 -8.47 6.22 0.43
CA SER A 32 -9.14 6.17 -0.87
C SER A 32 -8.83 7.46 -1.64
N THR A 33 -8.37 7.34 -2.88
CA THR A 33 -8.04 8.48 -3.73
C THR A 33 -8.20 8.14 -5.21
N VAL A 34 -8.03 9.14 -6.08
CA VAL A 34 -8.02 8.98 -7.54
C VAL A 34 -6.70 9.52 -8.07
N ILE A 35 -5.92 8.67 -8.74
CA ILE A 35 -4.67 9.04 -9.41
C ILE A 35 -4.88 8.88 -10.91
N ASN A 36 -4.68 9.96 -11.67
CA ASN A 36 -4.85 9.97 -13.14
C ASN A 36 -6.18 9.37 -13.63
N GLY A 37 -7.27 9.66 -12.92
CA GLY A 37 -8.61 9.14 -13.25
C GLY A 37 -8.89 7.71 -12.80
N THR A 38 -7.91 7.01 -12.21
CA THR A 38 -8.08 5.66 -11.67
C THR A 38 -8.34 5.74 -10.16
N PRO A 39 -9.51 5.28 -9.67
CA PRO A 39 -9.77 5.19 -8.23
C PRO A 39 -8.93 4.07 -7.62
N GLY A 40 -8.62 4.18 -6.33
CA GLY A 40 -7.90 3.13 -5.61
C GLY A 40 -7.49 3.54 -4.22
N THR A 41 -6.54 2.81 -3.65
CA THR A 41 -6.02 3.04 -2.30
C THR A 41 -4.57 3.46 -2.34
N LEU A 42 -4.28 4.64 -1.80
CA LEU A 42 -2.93 5.09 -1.52
C LEU A 42 -2.48 4.55 -0.17
N ILE A 43 -1.26 4.02 -0.13
CA ILE A 43 -0.58 3.50 1.05
C ILE A 43 0.50 4.52 1.43
N SER A 44 0.45 5.02 2.66
CA SER A 44 1.45 5.96 3.19
C SER A 44 1.87 5.55 4.60
N VAL A 45 3.02 6.04 5.07
CA VAL A 45 3.43 5.84 6.47
C VAL A 45 2.71 6.85 7.38
N ILE A 46 2.17 6.38 8.51
CA ILE A 46 1.50 7.25 9.50
C ILE A 46 2.49 8.28 10.04
N ASN A 47 2.02 9.52 10.25
CA ASN A 47 2.83 10.64 10.75
C ASN A 47 4.07 10.95 9.88
N SER A 48 4.03 10.59 8.60
CA SER A 48 5.08 10.83 7.62
C SER A 48 4.48 11.31 6.30
N ASN A 49 5.31 11.95 5.47
CA ASN A 49 4.95 12.32 4.10
C ASN A 49 5.38 11.23 3.08
N GLN A 50 5.79 10.05 3.57
CA GLN A 50 6.23 8.94 2.74
C GLN A 50 5.03 8.18 2.16
N PHE A 51 4.98 8.10 0.84
CA PHE A 51 4.09 7.22 0.10
C PHE A 51 4.83 5.92 -0.23
N LEU A 52 4.18 4.79 -0.02
CA LEU A 52 4.74 3.47 -0.29
C LEU A 52 4.23 2.88 -1.60
N GLY A 53 2.98 3.15 -1.96
CA GLY A 53 2.38 2.60 -3.17
C GLY A 53 0.92 3.00 -3.32
N PHE A 54 0.36 2.75 -4.49
CA PHE A 54 -1.05 2.90 -4.80
C PHE A 54 -1.57 1.61 -5.44
N VAL A 55 -2.69 1.10 -4.93
CA VAL A 55 -3.34 -0.07 -5.48
C VAL A 55 -4.62 0.36 -6.19
N ALA A 56 -4.62 0.24 -7.51
CA ALA A 56 -5.73 0.65 -8.35
C ALA A 56 -6.97 -0.22 -8.10
N ASN A 57 -8.13 0.40 -8.24
CA ASN A 57 -9.45 -0.23 -8.19
C ASN A 57 -9.76 -1.00 -6.90
N LEU A 58 -8.99 -0.79 -5.84
CA LEU A 58 -9.23 -1.36 -4.52
C LEU A 58 -9.53 -0.28 -3.50
N SER A 59 -10.53 -0.55 -2.66
CA SER A 59 -10.85 0.29 -1.50
C SER A 59 -9.96 -0.08 -0.31
N PRO A 60 -9.74 0.83 0.65
CA PRO A 60 -8.89 0.55 1.81
C PRO A 60 -9.25 -0.73 2.57
N GLY A 61 -10.54 -1.05 2.66
CA GLY A 61 -11.03 -2.27 3.31
C GLY A 61 -10.55 -3.56 2.64
N GLY A 62 -10.32 -3.55 1.34
CA GLY A 62 -9.84 -4.72 0.58
C GLY A 62 -8.37 -5.06 0.83
N LEU A 63 -7.58 -4.10 1.32
CA LEU A 63 -6.15 -4.29 1.63
C LEU A 63 -5.90 -4.63 3.11
N ILE A 64 -6.93 -4.65 3.95
CA ILE A 64 -6.79 -5.06 5.34
C ILE A 64 -6.30 -6.52 5.37
N ASN A 65 -5.27 -6.79 6.18
CA ASN A 65 -4.62 -8.09 6.32
C ASN A 65 -3.91 -8.60 5.05
N GLN A 66 -3.70 -7.73 4.05
CA GLN A 66 -2.93 -8.06 2.84
C GLN A 66 -1.45 -7.63 2.93
N PHE A 67 -0.98 -7.26 4.13
CA PHE A 67 0.38 -6.79 4.37
C PHE A 67 1.17 -7.80 5.20
N ILE A 68 2.41 -8.04 4.80
CA ILE A 68 3.37 -8.86 5.56
C ILE A 68 4.62 -8.04 5.87
N ALA A 69 5.08 -8.10 7.12
CA ALA A 69 6.36 -7.51 7.48
C ALA A 69 7.49 -8.44 7.01
N ILE A 70 8.38 -7.93 6.17
CA ILE A 70 9.54 -8.65 5.65
C ILE A 70 10.79 -8.10 6.33
N ASN A 71 11.41 -8.95 7.15
CA ASN A 71 12.74 -8.69 7.68
C ASN A 71 13.76 -9.16 6.67
N LEU A 72 14.30 -8.22 5.89
CA LEU A 72 15.46 -8.49 5.05
C LEU A 72 16.69 -8.51 5.97
N ASN A 73 17.04 -9.70 6.45
CA ASN A 73 18.34 -9.93 7.07
C ASN A 73 19.37 -9.89 5.94
N ASN A 74 20.15 -8.80 5.86
CA ASN A 74 21.33 -8.73 5.00
C ASN A 74 22.44 -9.64 5.53
#